data_AF-A0A7K1VBA0-F1
#
_entry.id   AF-A0A7K1VBA0-F1
#
_cell.length_a   1.000
_cell.length_b   1.000
_cell.length_c   1.000
_cell.angle_alpha   90.00
_cell.angle_beta   90.00
_cell.angle_gamma   90.00
#
_symmetry.space_group_name_H-M   'P 1'
#
loop_
_entity.id
_entity.type
_entity.pdbx_description
1 polymer ?
#
loop_
_entity_poly.entity_id
_entity_poly.type
_entity_poly.pdbx_seq_one_letter_code
_entity_poly.pdbx_strand_id
1 'polypeptide(L)'
;MTLSSPERIDRYRTRTVVGTPPIERDDPTVWGEIGTPALADFDDNGYAIVESLLDPYEVGDVAGEIQRLTSDPDLVLDDRVIIERASHRVRSVFDVHRLSPVIAELVCESRIAGLARQILGSEVYLHQTRVNYMPGFTGTGFYWHSDFETWHAEDGMPAPRAVSLSIALTDNYPFNGSLMVMPGSHRTFVPCQGETPADHYRVSLTEQEIGVPSQQAITDLAGKHGIAQFTGRAGSALLFDSNLMHGSAGNITPFPRSNLFLVFNSVENTLLDPYAAPHPRPEYLASRDFTPLV
;
A
#
# COMPACT_ATOMS: atom_id res chain seq x y z
N MET A 1 -41.01 -5.53 -5.22
CA MET A 1 -40.53 -5.51 -3.83
C MET A 1 -39.16 -6.16 -3.82
N THR A 2 -38.12 -5.34 -3.92
CA THR A 2 -36.74 -5.78 -3.74
C THR A 2 -36.57 -6.10 -2.26
N LEU A 3 -36.28 -7.38 -1.97
CA LEU A 3 -35.88 -7.81 -0.64
C LEU A 3 -34.64 -6.99 -0.27
N SER A 4 -34.71 -6.22 0.81
CA SER A 4 -33.57 -5.50 1.35
C SER A 4 -32.46 -6.50 1.60
N SER A 5 -31.31 -6.31 0.94
CA SER A 5 -30.07 -6.95 1.38
C SER A 5 -29.94 -6.72 2.89
N PRO A 6 -29.54 -7.73 3.69
CA PRO A 6 -29.25 -7.52 5.10
C PRO A 6 -28.28 -6.33 5.21
N GLU A 7 -28.58 -5.38 6.11
CA GLU A 7 -27.76 -4.18 6.31
C GLU A 7 -26.31 -4.60 6.53
N ARG A 8 -25.44 -4.24 5.58
CA ARG A 8 -24.00 -4.45 5.67
C ARG A 8 -23.49 -3.60 6.84
N ILE A 9 -22.94 -4.25 7.86
CA ILE A 9 -22.38 -3.57 9.02
C ILE A 9 -21.03 -2.98 8.62
N ASP A 10 -20.94 -1.65 8.63
CA ASP A 10 -19.70 -0.91 8.48
C ASP A 10 -19.04 -0.74 9.87
N ARG A 11 -17.94 -1.47 10.09
CA ARG A 11 -17.13 -1.42 11.33
C ARG A 11 -16.11 -0.27 11.34
N TYR A 12 -15.84 0.34 10.19
CA TYR A 12 -14.75 1.29 9.96
C TYR A 12 -15.24 2.56 9.28
N ARG A 13 -16.37 3.07 9.76
CA ARG A 13 -17.04 4.24 9.20
C ARG A 13 -16.07 5.41 9.07
N THR A 14 -15.94 5.91 7.84
CA THR A 14 -15.04 7.00 7.46
C THR A 14 -15.71 7.93 6.44
N ARG A 15 -14.99 8.96 5.97
CA ARG A 15 -15.46 9.99 5.02
C ARG A 15 -16.74 10.68 5.50
N THR A 16 -16.79 10.94 6.81
CA THR A 16 -17.94 11.58 7.46
C THR A 16 -17.87 13.11 7.37
N VAL A 17 -19.04 13.76 7.41
CA VAL A 17 -19.15 15.24 7.39
C VAL A 17 -18.52 15.86 8.65
N VAL A 18 -18.68 15.19 9.79
CA VAL A 18 -18.07 15.58 11.07
C VAL A 18 -16.97 14.60 11.43
N GLY A 19 -15.94 15.08 12.12
CA GLY A 19 -14.88 14.23 12.64
C GLY A 19 -15.42 13.15 13.57
N THR A 20 -15.02 11.91 13.31
CA THR A 20 -15.32 10.76 14.15
C THR A 20 -14.06 10.41 14.96
N PRO A 21 -14.18 10.05 16.24
CA PRO A 21 -13.03 9.59 17.02
C PRO A 21 -12.35 8.37 16.38
N PRO A 22 -11.03 8.17 16.59
CA PRO A 22 -10.36 6.95 16.19
C PRO A 22 -11.01 5.70 16.80
N ILE A 23 -10.99 4.59 16.05
CA ILE A 23 -11.62 3.33 16.42
C ILE A 23 -10.52 2.32 16.77
N GLU A 24 -10.62 1.67 17.93
CA GLU A 24 -9.73 0.56 18.27
C GLU A 24 -10.04 -0.65 17.38
N ARG A 25 -9.02 -1.25 16.78
CA ARG A 25 -9.17 -2.39 15.89
C ARG A 25 -9.29 -3.67 16.73
N ASP A 26 -10.43 -4.35 16.60
CA ASP A 26 -10.65 -5.67 17.19
C ASP A 26 -10.15 -6.84 16.31
N ASP A 27 -9.91 -6.58 15.02
CA ASP A 27 -9.40 -7.61 14.09
C ASP A 27 -7.92 -7.95 14.38
N PRO A 28 -7.52 -9.23 14.25
CA PRO A 28 -6.13 -9.62 14.46
C PRO A 28 -5.20 -8.93 13.43
N THR A 29 -3.95 -8.71 13.80
CA THR A 29 -2.91 -8.24 12.87
C THR A 29 -2.30 -9.42 12.14
N VAL A 30 -1.89 -10.44 12.91
CA VAL A 30 -1.53 -11.76 12.37
C VAL A 30 -2.78 -12.66 12.44
N TRP A 31 -3.37 -12.94 11.29
CA TRP A 31 -4.52 -13.82 11.11
C TRP A 31 -4.12 -15.31 11.07
N GLY A 32 -2.86 -15.60 10.75
CA GLY A 32 -2.26 -16.92 10.91
C GLY A 32 -1.87 -17.23 12.36
N GLU A 33 -1.02 -18.25 12.55
CA GLU A 33 -0.52 -18.62 13.88
C GLU A 33 0.72 -17.81 14.26
N ILE A 34 0.71 -17.16 15.43
CA ILE A 34 1.89 -16.49 16.00
C ILE A 34 2.81 -17.56 16.61
N GLY A 35 3.62 -18.20 15.76
CA GLY A 35 4.54 -19.27 16.14
C GLY A 35 6.00 -18.84 16.34
N THR A 36 6.36 -17.60 16.02
CA THR A 36 7.75 -17.12 16.04
C THR A 36 7.87 -15.73 16.66
N PRO A 37 9.04 -15.37 17.23
CA PRO A 37 9.28 -14.01 17.72
C PRO A 37 9.11 -12.93 16.64
N ALA A 38 9.46 -13.24 15.38
CA ALA A 38 9.29 -12.31 14.27
C ALA A 38 7.80 -12.02 13.98
N LEU A 39 6.92 -13.02 14.08
CA LEU A 39 5.49 -12.80 13.92
C LEU A 39 4.89 -12.07 15.13
N ALA A 40 5.37 -12.32 16.34
CA ALA A 40 4.95 -11.57 17.52
C ALA A 40 5.34 -10.09 17.40
N ASP A 41 6.56 -9.81 16.93
CA ASP A 41 7.03 -8.44 16.67
C ASP A 41 6.21 -7.75 15.58
N PHE A 42 5.83 -8.47 14.50
CA PHE A 42 4.92 -7.96 13.49
C PHE A 42 3.53 -7.67 14.06
N ASP A 43 2.96 -8.55 14.91
CA ASP A 43 1.65 -8.31 15.54
C ASP A 43 1.67 -7.04 16.40
N ASP A 44 2.74 -6.86 17.17
CA ASP A 44 2.92 -5.71 18.08
C ASP A 44 3.17 -4.40 17.35
N ASN A 45 4.06 -4.40 16.34
CA ASN A 45 4.51 -3.19 15.66
C ASN A 45 3.78 -2.89 14.35
N GLY A 46 3.15 -3.90 13.74
CA GLY A 46 2.43 -3.80 12.47
C GLY A 46 3.32 -3.79 11.22
N TYR A 47 4.63 -4.03 11.37
CA TYR A 47 5.55 -4.15 10.25
C TYR A 47 6.75 -5.06 10.59
N ALA A 48 7.45 -5.50 9.54
CA ALA A 48 8.73 -6.16 9.61
C ALA A 48 9.63 -5.71 8.46
N ILE A 49 10.94 -5.70 8.71
CA ILE A 49 11.97 -5.46 7.68
C ILE A 49 12.61 -6.79 7.33
N VAL A 50 12.62 -7.12 6.03
CA VAL A 50 13.33 -8.29 5.49
C VAL A 50 14.55 -7.79 4.74
N GLU A 51 15.72 -7.99 5.33
CA GLU A 51 16.98 -7.65 4.70
C GLU A 51 17.26 -8.62 3.54
N SER A 52 17.70 -8.09 2.39
CA SER A 52 18.11 -8.89 1.23
C SER A 52 17.07 -9.93 0.77
N LEU A 53 15.79 -9.51 0.71
CA LEU A 53 14.72 -10.34 0.14
C LEU A 53 14.99 -10.69 -1.32
N LEU A 54 15.49 -9.70 -2.07
CA LEU A 54 16.06 -9.88 -3.40
C LEU A 54 17.58 -9.72 -3.35
N ASP A 55 18.28 -10.54 -4.12
CA ASP A 55 19.71 -10.38 -4.34
C ASP A 55 20.01 -9.26 -5.37
N PRO A 56 21.27 -8.81 -5.50
CA PRO A 56 21.62 -7.73 -6.42
C PRO A 56 21.33 -8.01 -7.92
N TYR A 57 21.34 -9.28 -8.34
CA TYR A 57 21.00 -9.64 -9.72
C TYR A 57 19.50 -9.51 -9.94
N GLU A 58 18.69 -10.01 -9.01
CA GLU A 58 17.22 -9.91 -9.05
C GLU A 58 16.74 -8.46 -8.99
N VAL A 59 17.39 -7.63 -8.17
CA VAL A 59 17.16 -6.18 -8.15
C VAL A 59 17.45 -5.58 -9.53
N GLY A 60 18.54 -6.01 -10.18
CA GLY A 60 18.91 -5.57 -11.53
C GLY A 60 17.87 -5.97 -12.58
N ASP A 61 17.38 -7.20 -12.53
CA ASP A 61 16.37 -7.72 -13.46
C ASP A 61 15.04 -6.97 -13.31
N VAL A 62 14.56 -6.77 -12.07
CA VAL A 62 13.34 -6.00 -11.79
C VAL A 62 13.50 -4.54 -12.21
N ALA A 63 14.64 -3.91 -11.92
CA ALA A 63 14.89 -2.52 -12.32
C ALA A 63 14.96 -2.36 -13.85
N GLY A 64 15.61 -3.30 -14.55
CA GLY A 64 15.70 -3.32 -16.01
C GLY A 64 14.31 -3.49 -16.65
N GLU A 65 13.47 -4.33 -16.07
CA GLU A 65 12.11 -4.55 -16.56
C GLU A 65 11.22 -3.31 -16.36
N ILE A 66 11.35 -2.63 -15.22
CA ILE A 66 10.68 -1.35 -15.00
C ILE A 66 11.16 -0.30 -15.99
N GLN A 67 12.46 -0.26 -16.29
CA GLN A 67 12.98 0.64 -17.31
C GLN A 67 12.38 0.33 -18.69
N ARG A 68 12.24 -0.96 -19.05
CA ARG A 68 11.57 -1.39 -20.27
C ARG A 68 10.12 -0.90 -20.32
N LEU A 69 9.33 -1.16 -19.27
CA LEU A 69 7.93 -0.74 -19.17
C LEU A 69 7.76 0.78 -19.27
N THR A 70 8.62 1.55 -18.60
CA THR A 70 8.54 3.01 -18.59
C THR A 70 9.07 3.67 -19.86
N SER A 71 9.81 2.94 -20.69
CA SER A 71 10.32 3.42 -21.98
C SER A 71 9.49 2.92 -23.17
N ASP A 72 8.48 2.08 -22.91
CA ASP A 72 7.63 1.51 -23.94
C ASP A 72 6.65 2.57 -24.48
N PRO A 73 6.78 2.99 -25.75
CA PRO A 73 5.92 4.03 -26.33
C PRO A 73 4.45 3.60 -26.39
N ASP A 74 4.18 2.29 -26.45
CA ASP A 74 2.81 1.77 -26.51
C ASP A 74 2.10 1.86 -25.16
N LEU A 75 2.86 1.96 -24.05
CA LEU A 75 2.33 2.12 -22.69
C LEU A 75 2.13 3.58 -22.27
N VAL A 76 2.58 4.56 -23.07
CA VAL A 76 2.47 5.99 -22.73
C VAL A 76 1.01 6.46 -22.62
N LEU A 77 0.09 5.82 -23.35
CA LEU A 77 -1.35 6.11 -23.32
C LEU A 77 -2.13 5.15 -22.41
N ASP A 78 -1.45 4.23 -21.73
CA ASP A 78 -2.09 3.27 -20.84
C ASP A 78 -2.41 3.93 -19.48
N ASP A 79 -3.67 3.86 -19.05
CA ASP A 79 -4.13 4.44 -17.78
C ASP A 79 -3.41 3.87 -16.55
N ARG A 80 -2.74 2.72 -16.68
CA ARG A 80 -1.89 2.12 -15.64
C ARG A 80 -0.57 2.87 -15.44
N VAL A 81 -0.16 3.70 -16.39
CA VAL A 81 1.09 4.47 -16.33
C VAL A 81 0.79 5.91 -15.89
N ILE A 82 1.15 6.23 -14.65
CA ILE A 82 0.98 7.58 -14.10
C ILE A 82 2.24 8.41 -14.37
N ILE A 83 2.09 9.40 -15.24
CA ILE A 83 3.14 10.35 -15.61
C ILE A 83 3.00 11.62 -14.75
N GLU A 84 4.09 12.05 -14.12
CA GLU A 84 4.16 13.32 -13.42
C GLU A 84 4.05 14.48 -14.42
N ARG A 85 3.02 15.34 -14.25
CA ARG A 85 2.71 16.43 -15.18
C ARG A 85 3.85 17.43 -15.39
N ALA A 86 4.61 17.72 -14.33
CA ALA A 86 5.66 18.74 -14.37
C ALA A 86 6.93 18.27 -15.09
N SER A 87 7.30 16.99 -14.91
CA SER A 87 8.56 16.44 -15.43
C SER A 87 8.37 15.57 -16.66
N HIS A 88 7.13 15.21 -17.01
CA HIS A 88 6.80 14.19 -18.02
C HIS A 88 7.49 12.84 -17.79
N ARG A 89 7.84 12.52 -16.53
CA ARG A 89 8.44 11.23 -16.15
C ARG A 89 7.40 10.31 -15.53
N VAL A 90 7.57 9.00 -15.74
CA VAL A 90 6.74 8.01 -15.06
C VAL A 90 6.99 8.07 -13.56
N ARG A 91 5.93 8.37 -12.79
CA ARG A 91 5.93 8.36 -11.33
C ARG A 91 5.53 6.99 -10.81
N SER A 92 4.55 6.37 -11.46
CA SER A 92 4.09 5.03 -11.07
C SER A 92 3.56 4.23 -12.23
N VAL A 93 3.73 2.92 -12.16
CA VAL A 93 3.11 1.95 -13.07
C VAL A 93 2.30 0.98 -12.22
N PHE A 94 1.03 0.79 -12.53
CA PHE A 94 0.12 -0.14 -11.88
C PHE A 94 0.00 -1.45 -12.65
N ASP A 95 -0.55 -2.49 -12.02
CA ASP A 95 -0.72 -3.82 -12.62
C ASP A 95 0.58 -4.37 -13.23
N VAL A 96 1.72 -4.03 -12.62
CA VAL A 96 3.05 -4.40 -13.11
C VAL A 96 3.24 -5.91 -13.27
N HIS A 97 2.58 -6.72 -12.43
CA HIS A 97 2.55 -8.18 -12.57
C HIS A 97 1.79 -8.66 -13.83
N ARG A 98 0.85 -7.87 -14.36
CA ARG A 98 0.15 -8.18 -15.62
C ARG A 98 0.89 -7.66 -16.84
N LEU A 99 1.72 -6.63 -16.65
CA LEU A 99 2.53 -6.01 -17.70
C LEU A 99 3.89 -6.69 -17.90
N SER A 100 4.35 -7.45 -16.91
CA SER A 100 5.66 -8.09 -16.91
C SER A 100 5.60 -9.54 -16.44
N PRO A 101 5.99 -10.50 -17.29
CA PRO A 101 6.17 -11.90 -16.89
C PRO A 101 7.21 -12.08 -15.78
N VAL A 102 8.29 -11.27 -15.79
CA VAL A 102 9.35 -11.32 -14.75
C VAL A 102 8.76 -10.98 -13.38
N ILE A 103 7.93 -9.93 -13.31
CA ILE A 103 7.25 -9.56 -12.08
C ILE A 103 6.18 -10.60 -11.73
N ALA A 104 5.43 -11.13 -12.70
CA ALA A 104 4.43 -12.16 -12.48
C ALA A 104 5.02 -13.44 -11.84
N GLU A 105 6.20 -13.87 -12.29
CA GLU A 105 6.90 -15.01 -11.72
C GLU A 105 7.40 -14.71 -10.31
N LEU A 106 8.03 -13.54 -10.11
CA LEU A 106 8.58 -13.12 -8.82
C LEU A 106 7.52 -13.07 -7.71
N VAL A 107 6.34 -12.50 -7.99
CA VAL A 107 5.28 -12.31 -6.97
C VAL A 107 4.66 -13.62 -6.50
N CYS A 108 4.76 -14.70 -7.29
CA CYS A 108 4.27 -16.03 -6.94
C CYS A 108 5.27 -16.83 -6.09
N GLU A 109 6.53 -16.39 -6.01
CA GLU A 109 7.54 -17.13 -5.26
C GLU A 109 7.20 -17.26 -3.77
N SER A 110 7.50 -18.42 -3.19
CA SER A 110 7.19 -18.72 -1.79
C SER A 110 7.85 -17.74 -0.80
N ARG A 111 9.03 -17.19 -1.10
CA ARG A 111 9.68 -16.16 -0.27
C ARG A 111 8.97 -14.80 -0.30
N ILE A 112 8.12 -14.56 -1.30
CA ILE A 112 7.33 -13.33 -1.46
C ILE A 112 5.90 -13.59 -0.98
N ALA A 113 5.13 -14.40 -1.70
CA ALA A 113 3.74 -14.70 -1.38
C ALA A 113 3.59 -15.45 -0.04
N GLY A 114 4.58 -16.25 0.35
CA GLY A 114 4.56 -16.98 1.62
C GLY A 114 4.59 -16.06 2.84
N LEU A 115 5.24 -14.90 2.77
CA LEU A 115 5.20 -13.90 3.83
C LEU A 115 3.76 -13.41 4.08
N ALA A 116 3.04 -13.12 3.00
CA ALA A 116 1.64 -12.70 3.07
C ALA A 116 0.73 -13.83 3.56
N ARG A 117 0.88 -15.06 3.03
CA ARG A 117 0.10 -16.23 3.50
C ARG A 117 0.32 -16.49 5.00
N GLN A 118 1.55 -16.34 5.49
CA GLN A 118 1.88 -16.53 6.89
C GLN A 118 1.16 -15.52 7.80
N ILE A 119 1.11 -14.24 7.40
CA ILE A 119 0.44 -13.19 8.18
C ILE A 119 -1.08 -13.29 8.04
N LEU A 120 -1.59 -13.48 6.83
CA LEU A 120 -3.02 -13.44 6.52
C LEU A 120 -3.75 -14.75 6.82
N GLY A 121 -3.03 -15.84 7.10
CA GLY A 121 -3.60 -17.13 7.52
C GLY A 121 -4.49 -17.79 6.48
N SER A 122 -4.31 -17.46 5.20
CA SER A 122 -5.10 -17.97 4.08
C SER A 122 -4.31 -17.93 2.79
N GLU A 123 -4.89 -18.47 1.72
CA GLU A 123 -4.47 -18.10 0.38
C GLU A 123 -4.67 -16.60 0.12
N VAL A 124 -3.88 -16.06 -0.80
CA VAL A 124 -3.83 -14.63 -1.07
C VAL A 124 -3.94 -14.35 -2.56
N TYR A 125 -4.47 -13.18 -2.89
CA TYR A 125 -4.46 -12.62 -4.24
C TYR A 125 -3.79 -11.23 -4.22
N LEU A 126 -3.36 -10.74 -5.37
CA LEU A 126 -2.82 -9.39 -5.50
C LEU A 126 -3.97 -8.39 -5.59
N HIS A 127 -4.19 -7.62 -4.54
CA HIS A 127 -5.14 -6.51 -4.57
C HIS A 127 -4.65 -5.38 -5.46
N GLN A 128 -3.35 -5.07 -5.40
CA GLN A 128 -2.73 -4.03 -6.21
C GLN A 128 -1.24 -4.34 -6.36
N THR A 129 -0.66 -4.02 -7.51
CA THR A 129 0.79 -3.94 -7.67
C THR A 129 1.16 -2.63 -8.30
N ARG A 130 2.22 -2.00 -7.81
CA ARG A 130 2.67 -0.71 -8.29
C ARG A 130 4.18 -0.59 -8.19
N VAL A 131 4.79 0.08 -9.15
CA VAL A 131 6.16 0.59 -9.00
C VAL A 131 6.08 2.07 -8.66
N ASN A 132 6.83 2.52 -7.64
CA ASN A 132 6.97 3.95 -7.40
C ASN A 132 8.39 4.39 -7.74
N TYR A 133 8.46 5.51 -8.44
CA TYR A 133 9.72 6.22 -8.66
C TYR A 133 9.64 7.61 -8.05
N MET A 134 10.57 7.90 -7.15
CA MET A 134 10.80 9.22 -6.57
C MET A 134 12.16 9.73 -7.07
N PRO A 135 12.16 10.75 -7.95
CA PRO A 135 13.40 11.32 -8.46
C PRO A 135 14.22 11.99 -7.35
N GLY A 136 15.54 12.01 -7.53
CA GLY A 136 16.40 12.91 -6.78
C GLY A 136 16.08 14.38 -7.09
N PHE A 137 16.40 15.26 -6.15
CA PHE A 137 16.20 16.72 -6.17
C PHE A 137 14.76 17.22 -6.15
N THR A 138 13.87 16.62 -6.93
CA THR A 138 12.50 17.12 -7.16
C THR A 138 11.42 16.18 -6.66
N GLY A 139 11.78 15.05 -6.05
CA GLY A 139 10.81 14.06 -5.60
C GLY A 139 9.90 14.60 -4.51
N THR A 140 8.59 14.52 -4.70
CA THR A 140 7.60 14.87 -3.68
C THR A 140 7.25 13.65 -2.83
N GLY A 141 6.99 13.90 -1.55
CA GLY A 141 6.63 12.88 -0.58
C GLY A 141 5.20 12.36 -0.75
N PHE A 142 4.83 11.43 0.11
CA PHE A 142 3.44 11.00 0.31
C PHE A 142 3.08 11.33 1.75
N TYR A 143 1.97 12.04 1.95
CA TYR A 143 1.55 12.45 3.28
C TYR A 143 1.14 11.22 4.12
N TRP A 144 1.02 11.39 5.44
CA TRP A 144 0.60 10.32 6.33
C TRP A 144 -0.79 9.81 5.95
N HIS A 145 -0.92 8.49 5.80
CA HIS A 145 -2.19 7.82 5.53
C HIS A 145 -2.17 6.38 6.04
N SER A 146 -3.37 5.79 6.09
CA SER A 146 -3.61 4.35 6.24
C SER A 146 -4.14 3.86 4.89
N ASP A 147 -3.47 2.87 4.30
CA ASP A 147 -3.91 2.29 3.01
C ASP A 147 -5.33 1.70 3.13
N PHE A 148 -5.59 0.99 4.22
CA PHE A 148 -6.88 0.38 4.54
C PHE A 148 -8.00 1.40 4.58
N GLU A 149 -7.77 2.64 5.05
CA GLU A 149 -8.81 3.67 5.06
C GLU A 149 -9.34 3.94 3.63
N THR A 150 -8.42 4.08 2.68
CA THR A 150 -8.79 4.29 1.27
C THR A 150 -9.38 3.03 0.66
N TRP A 151 -8.80 1.85 0.91
CA TRP A 151 -9.32 0.59 0.36
C TRP A 151 -10.70 0.23 0.91
N HIS A 152 -10.97 0.56 2.16
CA HIS A 152 -12.28 0.43 2.76
C HIS A 152 -13.26 1.43 2.12
N ALA A 153 -12.96 2.72 2.20
CA ALA A 153 -13.84 3.78 1.71
C ALA A 153 -14.15 3.66 0.21
N GLU A 154 -13.11 3.48 -0.61
CA GLU A 154 -13.20 3.65 -2.07
C GLU A 154 -13.28 2.33 -2.82
N ASP A 155 -12.82 1.21 -2.24
CA ASP A 155 -12.80 -0.11 -2.92
C ASP A 155 -13.72 -1.14 -2.28
N GLY A 156 -14.17 -0.91 -1.04
CA GLY A 156 -15.07 -1.81 -0.33
C GLY A 156 -14.36 -2.95 0.39
N MET A 157 -13.08 -2.80 0.76
CA MET A 157 -12.35 -3.79 1.57
C MET A 157 -12.99 -3.91 2.96
N PRO A 158 -13.52 -5.08 3.36
CA PRO A 158 -14.38 -5.16 4.54
C PRO A 158 -13.61 -5.15 5.87
N ALA A 159 -12.42 -5.74 5.93
CA ALA A 159 -11.55 -5.75 7.11
C ALA A 159 -10.09 -5.46 6.70
N PRO A 160 -9.23 -5.00 7.62
CA PRO A 160 -7.80 -4.76 7.38
C PRO A 160 -6.99 -6.07 7.29
N ARG A 161 -7.49 -7.07 6.55
CA ARG A 161 -6.83 -8.37 6.30
C ARG A 161 -6.04 -8.35 4.99
N ALA A 162 -5.22 -7.32 4.85
CA ALA A 162 -4.27 -7.15 3.75
C ALA A 162 -2.91 -6.70 4.28
N VAL A 163 -1.86 -7.00 3.53
CA VAL A 163 -0.49 -6.55 3.82
C VAL A 163 0.17 -5.99 2.58
N SER A 164 0.96 -4.94 2.79
CA SER A 164 1.77 -4.29 1.76
C SER A 164 3.22 -4.75 1.91
N LEU A 165 3.86 -5.09 0.79
CA LEU A 165 5.28 -5.42 0.69
C LEU A 165 5.95 -4.42 -0.25
N SER A 166 6.79 -3.55 0.32
CA SER A 166 7.59 -2.57 -0.41
C SER A 166 9.03 -3.06 -0.54
N ILE A 167 9.39 -3.57 -1.72
CA ILE A 167 10.74 -4.04 -2.04
C ILE A 167 11.55 -2.87 -2.63
N ALA A 168 12.63 -2.49 -1.96
CA ALA A 168 13.49 -1.40 -2.41
C ALA A 168 14.29 -1.81 -3.65
N LEU A 169 14.23 -1.01 -4.72
CA LEU A 169 15.01 -1.21 -5.96
C LEU A 169 16.22 -0.28 -6.05
N THR A 170 16.32 0.64 -5.10
CA THR A 170 17.45 1.52 -4.86
C THR A 170 17.69 1.56 -3.35
N ASP A 171 18.87 2.00 -2.93
CA ASP A 171 19.15 2.16 -1.50
C ASP A 171 18.20 3.18 -0.85
N ASN A 172 17.62 2.81 0.28
CA ASN A 172 16.83 3.67 1.14
C ASN A 172 17.75 4.28 2.21
N TYR A 173 17.96 5.59 2.11
CA TYR A 173 18.72 6.37 3.06
C TYR A 173 17.79 7.15 3.99
N PRO A 174 18.27 7.58 5.18
CA PRO A 174 17.49 8.46 6.05
C PRO A 174 17.06 9.78 5.40
N PHE A 175 17.74 10.20 4.32
CA PHE A 175 17.61 11.52 3.72
C PHE A 175 16.99 11.55 2.31
N ASN A 176 16.78 10.41 1.65
CA ASN A 176 16.23 10.38 0.28
C ASN A 176 14.71 10.13 0.25
N GLY A 177 14.01 10.54 1.32
CA GLY A 177 12.57 10.36 1.45
C GLY A 177 12.17 8.89 1.59
N SER A 178 12.95 8.07 2.30
CA SER A 178 12.54 6.68 2.57
C SER A 178 11.27 6.61 3.43
N LEU A 179 10.58 5.47 3.38
CA LEU A 179 9.27 5.31 4.02
C LEU A 179 9.39 5.41 5.55
N MET A 180 8.49 6.16 6.16
CA MET A 180 8.32 6.27 7.60
C MET A 180 7.02 5.59 8.02
N VAL A 181 7.03 4.96 9.18
CA VAL A 181 5.87 4.28 9.78
C VAL A 181 5.73 4.67 11.25
N MET A 182 4.53 4.53 11.80
CA MET A 182 4.27 4.67 13.23
C MET A 182 4.00 3.28 13.86
N PRO A 183 4.99 2.65 14.52
CA PRO A 183 4.84 1.28 15.05
C PRO A 183 3.65 1.12 15.99
N GLY A 184 2.78 0.14 15.76
CA GLY A 184 1.59 -0.08 16.60
C GLY A 184 0.36 0.77 16.24
N SER A 185 0.49 1.72 15.30
CA SER A 185 -0.64 2.54 14.83
C SER A 185 -1.71 1.74 14.09
N HIS A 186 -1.35 0.59 13.52
CA HIS A 186 -2.27 -0.33 12.83
C HIS A 186 -3.40 -0.87 13.72
N ARG A 187 -3.22 -0.83 15.05
CA ARG A 187 -4.24 -1.17 16.06
C ARG A 187 -5.32 -0.09 16.23
N THR A 188 -5.17 1.06 15.58
CA THR A 188 -6.13 2.17 15.62
C THR A 188 -6.53 2.55 14.19
N PHE A 189 -7.80 2.45 13.86
CA PHE A 189 -8.34 3.01 12.64
C PHE A 189 -8.62 4.50 12.83
N VAL A 190 -8.16 5.35 11.92
CA VAL A 190 -8.38 6.80 11.96
C VAL A 190 -9.35 7.20 10.85
N PRO A 191 -10.63 7.48 11.17
CA PRO A 191 -11.57 7.99 10.19
C PRO A 191 -11.11 9.33 9.59
N CYS A 192 -11.22 9.46 8.29
CA CYS A 192 -10.94 10.71 7.58
C CYS A 192 -12.22 11.49 7.33
N GLN A 193 -12.11 12.82 7.27
CA GLN A 193 -13.23 13.70 6.94
C GLN A 193 -13.29 13.96 5.43
N GLY A 194 -14.50 14.31 4.97
CA GLY A 194 -14.75 14.72 3.59
C GLY A 194 -15.28 13.57 2.73
N GLU A 195 -16.29 13.89 1.93
CA GLU A 195 -16.86 12.95 0.95
C GLU A 195 -15.85 12.68 -0.15
N THR A 196 -15.78 11.44 -0.63
CA THR A 196 -14.95 11.05 -1.77
C THR A 196 -15.61 11.52 -3.07
N PRO A 197 -15.02 12.45 -3.84
CA PRO A 197 -15.55 12.84 -5.14
C PRO A 197 -15.47 11.70 -6.16
N ALA A 198 -16.28 11.79 -7.21
CA ALA A 198 -16.14 10.88 -8.35
C ALA A 198 -14.74 10.98 -8.97
N ASP A 199 -14.14 9.83 -9.31
CA ASP A 199 -12.81 9.71 -9.92
C ASP A 199 -11.65 10.36 -9.14
N HIS A 200 -11.78 10.52 -7.81
CA HIS A 200 -10.76 11.16 -6.97
C HIS A 200 -9.35 10.51 -7.07
N TYR A 201 -9.28 9.23 -7.42
CA TYR A 201 -8.03 8.52 -7.68
C TYR A 201 -7.13 9.20 -8.72
N ARG A 202 -7.70 9.95 -9.68
CA ARG A 202 -6.93 10.64 -10.73
C ARG A 202 -6.05 11.77 -10.18
N VAL A 203 -6.35 12.29 -8.99
CA VAL A 203 -5.62 13.39 -8.34
C VAL A 203 -4.82 12.88 -7.14
N SER A 204 -5.43 12.02 -6.32
CA SER A 204 -4.82 11.52 -5.06
C SER A 204 -3.53 10.73 -5.26
N LEU A 205 -3.33 10.10 -6.42
CA LEU A 205 -2.09 9.38 -6.73
C LEU A 205 -0.86 10.30 -6.83
N THR A 206 -1.07 11.62 -7.01
CA THR A 206 -0.01 12.62 -7.01
C THR A 206 0.05 13.46 -5.74
N GLU A 207 -1.11 13.79 -5.18
CA GLU A 207 -1.29 14.59 -3.95
C GLU A 207 -2.63 14.23 -3.30
N GLN A 208 -2.60 13.70 -2.08
CA GLN A 208 -3.80 13.34 -1.32
C GLN A 208 -4.26 14.55 -0.49
N GLU A 209 -5.47 15.04 -0.77
CA GLU A 209 -6.15 16.06 0.04
C GLU A 209 -7.37 15.48 0.80
N ILE A 210 -7.98 14.41 0.27
CA ILE A 210 -9.13 13.70 0.84
C ILE A 210 -8.67 12.28 1.22
N GLY A 211 -9.21 11.74 2.32
CA GLY A 211 -8.67 10.52 2.92
C GLY A 211 -7.42 10.76 3.74
N VAL A 212 -7.19 12.00 4.14
CA VAL A 212 -6.02 12.40 4.94
C VAL A 212 -6.44 12.50 6.40
N PRO A 213 -5.74 11.81 7.32
CA PRO A 213 -6.00 11.93 8.75
C PRO A 213 -5.70 13.35 9.24
N SER A 214 -6.47 13.81 10.23
CA SER A 214 -6.25 15.13 10.81
C SER A 214 -4.85 15.25 11.44
N GLN A 215 -4.27 16.45 11.41
CA GLN A 215 -2.96 16.69 12.04
C GLN A 215 -2.95 16.35 13.52
N GLN A 216 -4.07 16.55 14.23
CA GLN A 216 -4.20 16.15 15.63
C GLN A 216 -4.07 14.64 15.79
N ALA A 217 -4.80 13.84 14.98
CA ALA A 217 -4.71 12.39 15.02
C ALA A 217 -3.29 11.88 14.69
N ILE A 218 -2.63 12.47 13.69
CA ILE A 218 -1.23 12.16 13.35
C ILE A 218 -0.31 12.49 14.54
N THR A 219 -0.50 13.65 15.18
CA THR A 219 0.30 14.08 16.33
C THR A 219 0.12 13.15 17.53
N ASP A 220 -1.11 12.74 17.81
CA ASP A 220 -1.44 11.83 18.90
C ASP A 220 -0.85 10.43 18.66
N LEU A 221 -0.98 9.90 17.45
CA LEU A 221 -0.36 8.63 17.07
C LEU A 221 1.17 8.71 17.17
N ALA A 222 1.80 9.74 16.60
CA ALA A 222 3.25 9.91 16.68
C ALA A 222 3.74 10.07 18.12
N GLY A 223 3.00 10.79 18.97
CA GLY A 223 3.32 10.95 20.39
C GLY A 223 3.24 9.65 21.18
N LYS A 224 2.27 8.78 20.83
CA LYS A 224 2.08 7.48 21.47
C LYS A 224 3.06 6.40 20.97
N HIS A 225 3.35 6.40 19.67
CA HIS A 225 4.00 5.29 18.97
C HIS A 225 5.41 5.61 18.48
N GLY A 226 5.80 6.89 18.45
CA GLY A 226 7.00 7.34 17.77
C GLY A 226 6.90 7.19 16.25
N ILE A 227 8.02 7.43 15.57
CA ILE A 227 8.17 7.27 14.13
C ILE A 227 9.43 6.45 13.88
N ALA A 228 9.28 5.36 13.10
CA ALA A 228 10.37 4.57 12.59
C ALA A 228 10.56 4.82 11.09
N GLN A 229 11.77 4.62 10.58
CA GLN A 229 12.09 4.84 9.17
C GLN A 229 12.71 3.59 8.57
N PHE A 230 12.19 3.17 7.43
CA PHE A 230 12.74 2.05 6.66
C PHE A 230 13.98 2.51 5.89
N THR A 231 15.15 2.02 6.30
CA THR A 231 16.42 2.21 5.60
C THR A 231 17.02 0.85 5.27
N GLY A 232 17.85 0.79 4.23
CA GLY A 232 18.40 -0.49 3.77
C GLY A 232 18.95 -0.41 2.36
N ARG A 233 19.71 -1.44 1.98
CA ARG A 233 20.19 -1.62 0.61
C ARG A 233 19.04 -1.97 -0.33
N ALA A 234 19.20 -1.71 -1.62
CA ALA A 234 18.36 -2.29 -2.65
C ALA A 234 18.25 -3.82 -2.45
N GLY A 235 17.06 -4.36 -2.62
CA GLY A 235 16.69 -5.75 -2.31
C GLY A 235 16.12 -5.95 -0.91
N SER A 236 16.29 -4.99 0.01
CA SER A 236 15.59 -5.01 1.30
C SER A 236 14.10 -4.70 1.11
N ALA A 237 13.25 -5.25 1.96
CA ALA A 237 11.81 -5.04 1.88
C ALA A 237 11.19 -4.63 3.23
N LEU A 238 10.16 -3.80 3.16
CA LEU A 238 9.29 -3.49 4.28
C LEU A 238 7.94 -4.17 4.05
N LEU A 239 7.59 -5.08 4.94
CA LEU A 239 6.26 -5.71 5.01
C LEU A 239 5.47 -5.01 6.10
N PHE A 240 4.25 -4.56 5.82
CA PHE A 240 3.44 -3.86 6.81
C PHE A 240 1.93 -4.11 6.65
N ASP A 241 1.23 -4.03 7.78
CA ASP A 241 -0.22 -4.17 7.85
C ASP A 241 -0.93 -3.03 7.09
N SER A 242 -2.03 -3.37 6.42
CA SER A 242 -2.82 -2.41 5.62
C SER A 242 -3.27 -1.16 6.37
N ASN A 243 -3.46 -1.22 7.70
CA ASN A 243 -3.89 -0.08 8.50
C ASN A 243 -2.72 0.69 9.17
N LEU A 244 -1.47 0.30 8.93
CA LEU A 244 -0.32 0.99 9.53
C LEU A 244 -0.19 2.41 8.98
N MET A 245 -0.13 3.39 9.87
CA MET A 245 0.09 4.79 9.51
C MET A 245 1.50 4.96 8.94
N HIS A 246 1.59 5.40 7.69
CA HIS A 246 2.86 5.56 7.01
C HIS A 246 2.86 6.77 6.05
N GLY A 247 4.05 7.22 5.71
CA GLY A 247 4.26 8.38 4.84
C GLY A 247 5.73 8.55 4.49
N SER A 248 6.06 9.49 3.60
CA SER A 248 7.44 9.79 3.26
C SER A 248 7.63 11.27 2.95
N ALA A 249 8.76 11.82 3.36
CA ALA A 249 9.16 13.18 3.00
C ALA A 249 9.55 13.28 1.50
N GLY A 250 9.72 14.51 1.01
CA GLY A 250 10.31 14.75 -0.30
C GLY A 250 11.81 14.44 -0.34
N ASN A 251 12.37 14.43 -1.55
CA ASN A 251 13.75 14.09 -1.81
C ASN A 251 14.49 15.22 -2.52
N ILE A 252 15.30 15.99 -1.77
CA ILE A 252 16.15 17.06 -2.29
C ILE A 252 17.57 16.56 -2.67
N THR A 253 17.86 15.29 -2.44
CA THR A 253 19.19 14.69 -2.60
C THR A 253 19.40 14.18 -4.03
N PRO A 254 20.64 13.90 -4.48
CA PRO A 254 20.86 13.28 -5.79
C PRO A 254 20.44 11.81 -5.87
N PHE A 255 20.10 11.16 -4.74
CA PHE A 255 19.87 9.72 -4.66
C PHE A 255 18.40 9.41 -4.88
N PRO A 256 17.98 8.86 -6.03
CA PRO A 256 16.58 8.53 -6.27
C PRO A 256 16.12 7.40 -5.34
N ARG A 257 14.80 7.25 -5.23
CA ARG A 257 14.17 6.13 -4.53
C ARG A 257 13.20 5.43 -5.47
N SER A 258 13.37 4.13 -5.66
CA SER A 258 12.43 3.28 -6.40
C SER A 258 12.05 2.06 -5.58
N ASN A 259 10.80 1.62 -5.67
CA ASN A 259 10.34 0.37 -5.06
C ASN A 259 9.32 -0.36 -5.93
N LEU A 260 9.31 -1.69 -5.81
CA LEU A 260 8.19 -2.53 -6.21
C LEU A 260 7.28 -2.69 -5.00
N PHE A 261 6.02 -2.29 -5.14
CA PHE A 261 5.00 -2.31 -4.10
C PHE A 261 3.93 -3.33 -4.44
N LEU A 262 3.75 -4.30 -3.56
CA LEU A 262 2.82 -5.41 -3.73
C LEU A 262 1.82 -5.40 -2.59
N VAL A 263 0.52 -5.43 -2.90
CA VAL A 263 -0.52 -5.54 -1.90
C VAL A 263 -1.17 -6.91 -2.01
N PHE A 264 -1.00 -7.71 -0.96
CA PHE A 264 -1.65 -9.00 -0.84
C PHE A 264 -2.90 -8.85 0.02
N ASN A 265 -4.00 -9.42 -0.45
CA ASN A 265 -5.23 -9.51 0.34
C ASN A 265 -5.66 -10.97 0.46
N SER A 266 -6.29 -11.31 1.58
CA SER A 266 -6.84 -12.64 1.80
C SER A 266 -7.99 -12.91 0.83
N VAL A 267 -8.06 -14.13 0.29
CA VAL A 267 -9.21 -14.58 -0.51
C VAL A 267 -10.50 -14.69 0.31
N GLU A 268 -10.41 -14.60 1.64
CA GLU A 268 -11.53 -14.52 2.58
C GLU A 268 -11.92 -13.07 2.93
N ASN A 269 -11.25 -12.08 2.34
CA ASN A 269 -11.45 -10.65 2.57
C ASN A 269 -11.70 -9.89 1.24
N THR A 270 -12.42 -10.52 0.31
CA THR A 270 -12.66 -9.97 -1.03
C THR A 270 -13.39 -8.63 -0.99
N LEU A 271 -13.13 -7.80 -2.01
CA LEU A 271 -13.73 -6.48 -2.11
C LEU A 271 -15.24 -6.58 -2.37
N LEU A 272 -15.99 -5.72 -1.69
CA LEU A 272 -17.41 -5.52 -1.89
C LEU A 272 -17.65 -4.22 -2.68
N ASP A 273 -18.85 -3.66 -2.59
CA ASP A 273 -19.10 -2.28 -3.03
C ASP A 273 -18.37 -1.29 -2.10
N PRO A 274 -17.95 -0.11 -2.58
CA PRO A 274 -17.31 0.89 -1.73
C PRO A 274 -18.19 1.29 -0.53
N TYR A 275 -17.57 1.55 0.62
CA TYR A 275 -18.30 2.00 1.82
C TYR A 275 -18.61 3.50 1.78
N ALA A 276 -17.79 4.30 1.09
CA ALA A 276 -17.88 5.76 1.06
C ALA A 276 -17.40 6.37 -0.27
N ALA A 277 -17.68 5.70 -1.38
CA ALA A 277 -17.51 6.22 -2.73
C ALA A 277 -18.70 5.78 -3.61
N PRO A 278 -19.06 6.56 -4.65
CA PRO A 278 -20.23 6.26 -5.47
C PRO A 278 -20.06 4.99 -6.32
N HIS A 279 -18.83 4.70 -6.76
CA HIS A 279 -18.52 3.58 -7.64
C HIS A 279 -17.13 3.01 -7.31
N PRO A 280 -16.90 1.71 -7.57
CA PRO A 280 -15.57 1.11 -7.50
C PRO A 280 -14.53 1.88 -8.31
N ARG A 281 -13.30 1.95 -7.81
CA ARG A 281 -12.15 2.40 -8.59
C ARG A 281 -11.79 1.39 -9.70
N PRO A 282 -11.02 1.80 -10.73
CA PRO A 282 -10.54 0.90 -11.77
C PRO A 282 -9.76 -0.31 -11.22
N GLU A 283 -9.83 -1.45 -11.92
CA GLU A 283 -9.24 -2.73 -11.44
C GLU A 283 -7.72 -2.66 -11.21
N TYR A 284 -6.99 -1.83 -11.96
CA TYR A 284 -5.55 -1.66 -11.77
C TYR A 284 -5.17 -0.96 -10.45
N LEU A 285 -6.14 -0.31 -9.80
CA LEU A 285 -6.01 0.26 -8.45
C LEU A 285 -6.59 -0.64 -7.37
N ALA A 286 -7.52 -1.51 -7.71
CA ALA A 286 -8.21 -2.38 -6.77
C ALA A 286 -8.76 -3.61 -7.50
N SER A 287 -7.98 -4.68 -7.50
CA SER A 287 -8.33 -5.91 -8.20
C SER A 287 -9.64 -6.49 -7.69
N ARG A 288 -10.51 -6.85 -8.64
CA ARG A 288 -11.72 -7.65 -8.41
C ARG A 288 -11.56 -9.09 -8.93
N ASP A 289 -10.37 -9.45 -9.39
CA ASP A 289 -9.95 -10.82 -9.61
C ASP A 289 -9.35 -11.36 -8.30
N PHE A 290 -10.12 -12.23 -7.65
CA PHE A 290 -9.78 -12.84 -6.37
C PHE A 290 -9.14 -14.23 -6.52
N THR A 291 -8.68 -14.56 -7.73
CA THR A 291 -8.01 -15.83 -7.99
C THR A 291 -6.76 -15.95 -7.08
N PRO A 292 -6.65 -17.02 -6.27
CA PRO A 292 -5.47 -17.24 -5.45
C PRO A 292 -4.19 -17.26 -6.30
N LEU A 293 -3.12 -16.65 -5.80
CA LEU A 293 -1.78 -16.89 -6.35
C LEU A 293 -1.43 -18.37 -6.19
N VAL A 294 -0.84 -18.95 -7.22
CA VAL A 294 -0.37 -20.35 -7.23
C VAL A 294 1.13 -20.37 -7.02
#